data_AF-A0A1Y2H2Y5-F1
#
_entry.id   AF-A0A1Y2H2Y5-F1
#
_cell.length_a   1.000
_cell.length_b   1.000
_cell.length_c   1.000
_cell.angle_alpha   90.00
_cell.angle_beta   90.00
_cell.angle_gamma   90.00
#
_symmetry.space_group_name_H-M   'P 1'
#
loop_
_entity.id
_entity.type
_entity.pdbx_description
1 polymer ?
#
loop_
_entity_poly.entity_id
_entity_poly.type
_entity_poly.pdbx_seq_one_letter_code
_entity_poly.pdbx_strand_id
1 'polypeptide(L)'
;MPVLNIIAPDGKENFIAESIVIDHYLAKKFGLLGDNEWEEFTIKSLYNNIHYLHIHLANVIDHFSHLPVAKGIMAQFQNSELLWRVKESVERGPNIAAWRATDEFKTFAQGSIDIYARSAPPIEEDATTKEA
;
A
#
# COMPACT_ATOMS: atom_id res chain seq x y z
N MET A 1 2.16 22.92 -6.07
CA MET A 1 2.22 22.14 -7.33
C MET A 1 3.45 22.61 -8.09
N PRO A 2 4.54 21.82 -8.16
CA PRO A 2 5.70 22.21 -8.95
C PRO A 2 5.35 22.22 -10.45
N VAL A 3 6.02 23.10 -11.18
CA VAL A 3 5.91 23.24 -12.64
C VAL A 3 7.32 23.36 -13.20
N LEU A 4 7.60 22.62 -14.28
CA LEU A 4 8.87 22.67 -15.00
C LEU A 4 8.63 23.19 -16.41
N ASN A 5 9.30 24.29 -16.78
CA ASN A 5 9.32 24.78 -18.16
C ASN A 5 10.41 24.03 -18.95
N ILE A 6 10.04 23.49 -20.10
CA ILE A 6 10.93 22.78 -21.01
C ILE A 6 10.99 23.51 -22.36
N ILE A 7 12.20 23.59 -22.92
CA ILE A 7 12.44 24.12 -24.26
C ILE A 7 12.96 22.97 -25.11
N ALA A 8 12.21 22.62 -26.15
CA ALA A 8 12.59 21.58 -27.08
C ALA A 8 13.73 22.07 -28.01
N PRO A 9 14.51 21.16 -28.62
CA PRO A 9 15.58 21.54 -29.55
C PRO A 9 15.12 22.36 -30.74
N ASP A 10 13.84 22.27 -31.12
CA ASP A 10 13.21 23.06 -32.19
C ASP A 10 12.73 24.44 -31.72
N GLY A 11 13.06 24.83 -30.48
CA GLY A 11 12.72 26.12 -29.88
C GLY A 11 11.30 26.21 -29.34
N LYS A 12 10.51 25.13 -29.39
CA LYS A 12 9.16 25.13 -28.81
C LYS A 12 9.22 25.04 -27.29
N GLU A 13 8.43 25.86 -26.64
CA GLU A 13 8.26 25.84 -25.19
C GLU A 13 7.04 25.03 -24.78
N ASN A 14 7.16 24.28 -23.68
CA ASN A 14 6.06 23.63 -23.02
C ASN A 14 6.29 23.63 -21.50
N PHE A 15 5.24 23.47 -20.70
CA PHE A 15 5.37 23.29 -19.26
C PHE A 15 4.81 21.93 -18.85
N ILE A 16 5.48 21.31 -17.89
CA ILE A 16 5.06 20.05 -17.27
C ILE A 16 4.63 20.37 -15.84
N ALA A 17 3.42 19.95 -15.48
CA ALA A 17 2.92 19.98 -14.11
C ALA A 17 2.83 18.54 -13.56
N GLU A 18 2.63 18.41 -12.25
CA GLU A 18 2.69 17.16 -11.46
C GLU A 18 4.11 16.70 -11.13
N SER A 19 4.41 16.55 -9.83
CA SER A 19 5.73 16.15 -9.34
C SER A 19 6.20 14.83 -9.96
N ILE A 20 5.29 13.88 -10.13
CA ILE A 20 5.61 12.55 -10.68
C ILE A 20 6.00 12.60 -12.17
N VAL A 21 5.39 13.51 -12.94
CA VAL A 21 5.67 13.67 -14.36
C VAL A 21 6.99 14.43 -14.55
N ILE A 22 7.24 15.43 -13.70
CA ILE A 22 8.50 16.17 -13.66
C ILE A 22 9.66 15.22 -13.34
N ASP A 23 9.53 14.38 -12.32
CA ASP A 23 10.59 13.47 -11.89
C ASP A 23 10.86 12.39 -12.95
N HIS A 24 9.83 11.81 -13.58
CA HIS A 24 10.02 10.90 -14.71
C HIS A 24 10.73 11.56 -15.90
N TYR A 25 10.35 12.79 -16.24
CA TYR A 25 10.97 13.53 -17.34
C TYR A 25 12.46 13.76 -17.08
N LEU A 26 12.82 14.22 -15.87
CA LEU A 26 14.21 14.46 -15.49
C LEU A 26 15.00 13.15 -15.40
N ALA A 27 14.43 12.10 -14.79
CA ALA A 27 15.07 10.80 -14.70
C ALA A 27 15.37 10.23 -16.10
N LYS A 28 14.45 10.37 -17.07
CA LYS A 28 14.70 9.98 -18.45
C LYS A 28 15.80 10.82 -19.09
N LYS A 29 15.77 12.14 -18.90
CA LYS A 29 16.74 13.08 -19.47
C LYS A 29 18.17 12.83 -19.00
N PHE A 30 18.35 12.36 -17.78
CA PHE A 30 19.66 12.09 -17.16
C PHE A 30 20.06 10.61 -17.15
N GLY A 31 19.32 9.72 -17.84
CA GLY A 31 19.66 8.31 -17.91
C GLY A 31 19.49 7.54 -16.59
N LEU A 32 18.59 7.99 -15.72
CA LEU A 32 18.33 7.40 -14.40
C LEU A 32 17.17 6.39 -14.38
N LEU A 33 16.56 6.11 -15.54
CA LEU A 33 15.46 5.16 -15.69
C LEU A 33 15.92 3.77 -16.17
N GLY A 34 17.21 3.45 -16.06
CA GLY A 34 17.76 2.19 -16.56
C GLY A 34 18.11 2.24 -18.05
N ASP A 35 18.77 1.18 -18.51
CA ASP A 35 19.41 1.14 -19.83
C ASP A 35 18.51 0.51 -20.91
N ASN A 36 17.37 -0.06 -20.52
CA ASN A 36 16.44 -0.72 -21.41
C ASN A 36 14.97 -0.56 -20.94
N GLU A 37 14.04 -0.90 -21.84
CA GLU A 37 12.59 -0.75 -21.60
C GLU A 37 12.12 -1.54 -20.37
N TRP A 38 12.70 -2.71 -20.08
CA TRP A 38 12.33 -3.53 -18.94
C TRP A 38 12.70 -2.88 -17.60
N GLU A 39 13.92 -2.35 -17.49
CA GLU A 39 14.38 -1.62 -16.32
C GLU A 39 13.58 -0.32 -16.11
N GLU A 40 13.33 0.43 -17.20
CA GLU A 40 12.50 1.64 -17.15
C GLU A 40 11.10 1.33 -16.64
N PHE A 41 10.49 0.24 -17.12
CA PHE A 41 9.15 -0.17 -16.68
C PHE A 41 9.14 -0.62 -15.22
N THR A 42 10.17 -1.36 -14.79
CA THR A 42 10.32 -1.83 -13.40
C THR A 42 10.48 -0.64 -12.44
N ILE A 43 11.35 0.31 -12.76
CA ILE A 43 11.58 1.52 -11.95
C ILE A 43 10.29 2.35 -11.88
N LYS A 44 9.60 2.55 -13.01
CA LYS A 44 8.31 3.25 -13.02
C LYS A 44 7.24 2.53 -12.20
N SER A 45 7.22 1.19 -12.20
CA SER A 45 6.26 0.42 -11.41
C SER A 45 6.45 0.59 -9.90
N LEU A 46 7.70 0.81 -9.46
CA LEU A 46 8.06 1.03 -8.06
C LEU A 46 7.93 2.50 -7.65
N TYR A 47 8.17 3.43 -8.57
CA TYR A 47 8.11 4.87 -8.32
C TYR A 47 6.68 5.43 -8.37
N ASN A 48 5.77 4.84 -9.16
CA ASN A 48 4.33 5.21 -9.22
C ASN A 48 3.51 4.82 -7.96
N ASN A 49 4.16 4.41 -6.87
CA ASN A 49 3.61 3.46 -5.93
C ASN A 49 2.97 4.09 -4.67
N ILE A 50 2.21 5.19 -4.82
CA ILE A 50 1.24 5.52 -3.76
C ILE A 50 0.11 4.47 -3.72
N HIS A 51 -0.22 3.91 -4.88
CA HIS A 51 -1.29 2.92 -5.01
C HIS A 51 -0.93 1.55 -4.44
N TYR A 52 0.28 1.01 -4.68
CA TYR A 52 0.67 -0.23 -4.03
C TYR A 52 1.06 0.00 -2.56
N LEU A 53 1.53 1.19 -2.15
CA LEU A 53 1.64 1.51 -0.71
C LEU A 53 0.26 1.44 -0.05
N HIS A 54 -0.80 1.96 -0.69
CA HIS A 54 -2.17 1.83 -0.20
C HIS A 54 -2.62 0.35 -0.14
N ILE A 55 -2.41 -0.43 -1.20
CA ILE A 55 -2.79 -1.85 -1.24
C ILE A 55 -2.01 -2.66 -0.20
N HIS A 56 -0.70 -2.42 -0.08
CA HIS A 56 0.15 -3.07 0.89
C HIS A 56 -0.26 -2.73 2.32
N LEU A 57 -0.52 -1.45 2.61
CA LEU A 57 -1.05 -1.02 3.91
C LEU A 57 -2.40 -1.70 4.22
N ALA A 58 -3.31 -1.77 3.26
CA ALA A 58 -4.59 -2.47 3.44
C ALA A 58 -4.41 -3.95 3.73
N ASN A 59 -3.48 -4.63 3.05
CA ASN A 59 -3.16 -6.05 3.29
C ASN A 59 -2.47 -6.29 4.63
N VAL A 60 -1.62 -5.36 5.09
CA VAL A 60 -1.00 -5.41 6.42
C VAL A 60 -2.06 -5.29 7.51
N ILE A 61 -3.00 -4.34 7.37
CA ILE A 61 -4.11 -4.19 8.33
C ILE A 61 -5.02 -5.42 8.31
N ASP A 62 -5.30 -5.98 7.13
CA ASP A 62 -6.07 -7.23 6.96
C ASP A 62 -5.37 -8.41 7.66
N HIS A 63 -4.07 -8.59 7.46
CA HIS A 63 -3.26 -9.59 8.17
C HIS A 63 -3.37 -9.46 9.69
N PHE A 64 -3.19 -8.24 10.23
CA PHE A 64 -3.28 -8.01 11.68
C PHE A 64 -4.68 -8.27 12.24
N SER A 65 -5.73 -8.15 11.42
CA SER A 65 -7.11 -8.43 11.84
C SER A 65 -7.36 -9.91 12.15
N HIS A 66 -6.48 -10.80 11.68
CA HIS A 66 -6.58 -12.25 11.86
C HIS A 66 -5.75 -12.80 13.02
N LEU A 67 -4.97 -11.95 13.71
CA LEU A 67 -4.17 -12.39 14.85
C LEU A 67 -5.05 -12.54 16.11
N PRO A 68 -4.68 -13.40 17.07
CA PRO A 68 -5.42 -13.52 18.33
C PRO A 68 -5.53 -12.22 19.14
N VAL A 69 -4.54 -11.33 19.00
CA VAL A 69 -4.50 -9.99 19.61
C VAL A 69 -5.09 -8.89 18.72
N ALA A 70 -5.78 -9.25 17.64
CA ALA A 70 -6.29 -8.33 16.62
C ALA A 70 -7.08 -7.16 17.23
N LYS A 71 -7.90 -7.40 18.27
CA LYS A 71 -8.71 -6.34 18.88
C LYS A 71 -7.89 -5.15 19.35
N GLY A 72 -6.75 -5.38 20.00
CA GLY A 72 -5.86 -4.31 20.49
C GLY A 72 -5.12 -3.61 19.35
N ILE A 73 -4.61 -4.38 18.38
CA ILE A 73 -3.88 -3.85 17.23
C ILE A 73 -4.80 -3.02 16.31
N MET A 74 -6.00 -3.53 16.03
CA MET A 74 -6.98 -2.87 15.18
C MET A 74 -7.47 -1.54 15.78
N ALA A 75 -7.62 -1.46 17.10
CA ALA A 75 -7.92 -0.20 17.77
C ALA A 75 -6.83 0.87 17.53
N GLN A 76 -5.56 0.48 17.47
CA GLN A 76 -4.48 1.41 17.14
C GLN A 76 -4.53 1.90 15.69
N PHE A 77 -4.85 1.01 14.73
CA PHE A 77 -5.05 1.44 13.34
C PHE A 77 -6.25 2.38 13.19
N GLN A 78 -7.35 2.12 13.90
CA GLN A 78 -8.56 2.94 13.87
C GLN A 78 -8.37 4.33 14.50
N ASN A 79 -7.41 4.50 15.41
CA ASN A 79 -7.04 5.82 15.95
C ASN A 79 -6.44 6.76 14.88
N SER A 80 -6.00 6.22 13.74
CA SER A 80 -5.53 7.02 12.61
C SER A 80 -6.56 7.04 11.48
N GLU A 81 -7.28 8.16 11.39
CA GLU A 81 -8.27 8.38 10.34
C GLU A 81 -7.67 8.22 8.93
N LEU A 82 -6.43 8.66 8.72
CA LEU A 82 -5.75 8.57 7.42
C LEU A 82 -5.47 7.11 7.02
N LEU A 83 -4.93 6.31 7.94
CA LEU A 83 -4.65 4.90 7.65
C LEU A 83 -5.94 4.12 7.42
N TRP A 84 -6.98 4.42 8.20
CA TRP A 84 -8.29 3.78 8.05
C TRP A 84 -8.96 4.12 6.72
N ARG A 85 -8.92 5.40 6.31
CA ARG A 85 -9.43 5.84 5.00
C ARG A 85 -8.71 5.18 3.84
N VAL A 86 -7.40 4.97 3.94
CA VAL A 86 -6.63 4.25 2.90
C VAL A 86 -7.11 2.80 2.79
N LYS A 87 -7.28 2.09 3.91
CA LYS A 87 -7.84 0.73 3.94
C LYS A 87 -9.21 0.69 3.27
N GLU A 88 -10.15 1.53 3.70
CA GLU A 88 -11.51 1.58 3.15
C GLU A 88 -11.52 1.95 1.66
N SER A 89 -10.59 2.80 1.22
CA SER A 89 -10.46 3.16 -0.19
C SER A 89 -10.03 1.96 -1.05
N VAL A 90 -9.07 1.16 -0.56
CA VAL A 90 -8.61 -0.04 -1.27
C VAL A 90 -9.69 -1.11 -1.32
N GLU A 91 -10.39 -1.32 -0.19
CA GLU A 91 -11.42 -2.36 -0.07
C GLU A 91 -12.67 -2.10 -0.91
N ARG A 92 -12.98 -0.82 -1.15
CA ARG A 92 -14.07 -0.43 -2.07
C ARG A 92 -13.71 -0.60 -3.54
N GLY A 93 -12.46 -0.90 -3.87
CA GLY A 93 -12.04 -1.16 -5.24
C GLY A 93 -12.75 -2.39 -5.82
N PRO A 94 -13.47 -2.29 -6.95
CA PRO A 94 -14.34 -3.38 -7.44
C PRO A 94 -13.56 -4.66 -7.76
N ASN A 95 -12.34 -4.55 -8.27
CA ASN A 95 -11.48 -5.71 -8.55
C ASN A 95 -11.00 -6.41 -7.27
N ILE A 96 -10.64 -5.63 -6.24
CA ILE A 96 -10.22 -6.16 -4.94
C ILE A 96 -11.40 -6.81 -4.24
N ALA A 97 -12.56 -6.16 -4.22
CA ALA A 97 -13.80 -6.72 -3.67
C ALA A 97 -14.21 -8.01 -4.38
N ALA A 98 -14.17 -8.04 -5.72
CA ALA A 98 -14.48 -9.23 -6.50
C ALA A 98 -13.49 -10.37 -6.22
N TRP A 99 -12.19 -10.09 -6.16
CA TRP A 99 -11.18 -11.09 -5.82
C TRP A 99 -11.35 -11.63 -4.40
N ARG A 100 -11.59 -10.76 -3.41
CA ARG A 100 -11.82 -11.18 -2.01
C ARG A 100 -13.11 -11.99 -1.83
N ALA A 101 -14.07 -11.88 -2.75
CA ALA A 101 -15.28 -12.69 -2.75
C ALA A 101 -15.07 -14.12 -3.27
N THR A 102 -13.95 -14.40 -3.95
CA THR A 102 -13.64 -15.74 -4.50
C THR A 102 -13.36 -16.77 -3.42
N ASP A 103 -13.66 -18.04 -3.72
CA ASP A 103 -13.40 -19.14 -2.79
C ASP A 103 -11.90 -19.45 -2.65
N GLU A 104 -11.11 -19.17 -3.69
CA GLU A 104 -9.66 -19.23 -3.65
C GLU A 104 -9.10 -18.29 -2.57
N PHE A 105 -9.50 -17.02 -2.59
CA PHE A 105 -9.07 -16.05 -1.57
C PHE A 105 -9.51 -16.46 -0.17
N LYS A 106 -10.77 -16.89 0.02
CA LYS A 106 -11.26 -17.32 1.33
C LYS A 106 -10.48 -18.51 1.87
N THR A 107 -10.14 -19.48 1.01
CA THR A 107 -9.32 -20.64 1.38
C THR A 107 -7.93 -20.21 1.83
N PHE A 108 -7.30 -19.29 1.07
CA PHE A 108 -6.00 -18.73 1.41
C PHE A 108 -6.04 -17.95 2.75
N ALA A 109 -7.06 -17.12 2.96
CA ALA A 109 -7.24 -16.35 4.19
C ALA A 109 -7.45 -17.28 5.40
N GLN A 110 -8.27 -18.32 5.26
CA GLN A 110 -8.50 -19.30 6.32
C GLN A 110 -7.23 -20.05 6.71
N GLY A 111 -6.41 -20.47 5.72
CA GLY A 111 -5.13 -21.11 6.00
C GLY A 111 -4.19 -20.21 6.81
N SER A 112 -4.22 -18.90 6.55
CA SER A 112 -3.44 -17.92 7.32
C SER A 112 -3.93 -17.80 8.77
N ILE A 113 -5.26 -17.69 8.97
CA ILE A 113 -5.90 -17.67 10.30
C ILE A 113 -5.51 -18.93 11.10
N ASP A 114 -5.61 -20.10 10.49
CA ASP A 114 -5.33 -21.38 11.14
C ASP A 114 -3.86 -21.48 11.59
N ILE A 115 -2.93 -20.93 10.80
CA ILE A 115 -1.51 -20.87 11.16
C ILE A 115 -1.30 -19.90 12.33
N TYR A 116 -1.87 -18.70 12.27
CA TYR A 116 -1.68 -17.69 13.33
C TYR A 116 -2.27 -18.12 14.67
N ALA A 117 -3.40 -18.82 14.66
CA ALA A 117 -3.98 -19.39 15.88
C ALA A 117 -3.04 -20.40 16.57
N ARG A 118 -2.18 -21.08 15.80
CA ARG A 118 -1.22 -22.07 16.33
C ARG A 118 0.12 -21.47 16.73
N SER A 119 0.52 -20.38 16.09
CA SER A 119 1.84 -19.77 16.27
C SER A 119 1.83 -18.53 17.18
N ALA A 120 0.66 -18.01 17.54
CA ALA A 120 0.57 -16.88 18.44
C ALA A 120 1.08 -17.25 19.85
N PRO A 121 1.89 -16.38 20.48
CA PRO A 121 2.20 -16.53 21.89
C PRO A 121 0.91 -16.47 22.72
N PRO A 122 0.86 -17.14 23.89
CA PRO A 122 -0.28 -17.07 24.79
C PRO A 122 -0.64 -15.61 25.06
N ILE A 123 -1.92 -15.27 24.98
CA ILE A 123 -2.41 -13.95 25.39
C ILE A 123 -2.09 -13.83 26.87
N GLU A 124 -1.20 -12.91 27.25
CA GLU A 124 -1.10 -12.49 28.65
C GLU A 124 -2.45 -11.87 29.00
N GLU A 125 -3.25 -12.56 29.81
CA GLU A 125 -4.48 -12.00 30.37
C GLU A 125 -4.13 -10.68 31.03
N ASP A 126 -4.86 -9.62 30.66
CA ASP A 126 -4.69 -8.28 31.20
C ASP A 126 -4.49 -8.34 32.72
N ALA A 127 -3.35 -7.85 33.20
CA ALA A 127 -3.05 -7.63 34.61
C ALA A 127 -3.92 -6.50 35.21
N THR A 128 -5.20 -6.43 34.88
CA THR A 128 -6.20 -5.49 35.41
C THR A 128 -7.30 -6.22 36.19
N THR A 129 -6.91 -7.17 37.04
CA THR A 129 -7.75 -7.61 38.17
C THR A 129 -6.95 -7.62 39.47
N LYS A 130 -6.40 -6.47 39.84
CA LYS A 130 -6.12 -6.04 41.22
C LYS A 130 -6.47 -4.54 41.19
N GLU A 131 -7.50 -4.04 41.85
CA GLU A 131 -7.75 -4.06 43.29
C GLU A 131 -9.25 -3.98 43.58
N ALA A 132 -9.70 -4.76 44.56
CA ALA A 132 -10.90 -4.55 45.36
C ALA A 132 -10.49 -4.63 46.83
#